data_AF-A0A964F0C5-F1
#
_entry.id   AF-A0A964F0C5-F1
#
_cell.length_a   1.000
_cell.length_b   1.000
_cell.length_c   1.000
_cell.angle_alpha   90.00
_cell.angle_beta   90.00
_cell.angle_gamma   90.00
#
_symmetry.space_group_name_H-M   'P 1'
#
loop_
_entity.id
_entity.type
_entity.pdbx_description
1 polymer ?
#
loop_
_entity_poly.entity_id
_entity_poly.type
_entity_poly.pdbx_seq_one_letter_code
_entity_poly.pdbx_strand_id
1 'polypeptide(L)'
;MDTYAALSKLSIARMVSERHRRQASEIALTPYRVGAGETLLVEGEDDDTMMLVCEGELEVLVGDPPMRVATITEGRLLGEMALFSKHGRRSATVRTLTPCKLLLLDRGNLEVLRQLGNALVPMLESTALRSLGRRLREVDALIASLAEGQPLQAPDPGMLSRLMDLFKTKAPEPPPPAPPDPVAILRAAPSFAGLDARGVTALAQLLTPMPVTAGQEITREGIVDEGAFVVASGQVDVFRETAPERHARIAVLGPGSLFGTVSLVHGRVRSATCIAEKPGWLLKVPRGLYDQLSEASTLPAQVLRRAVYDSLSEQLTMANRTLSQLRSTALNARRPG
;
A
#
# COMPACT_ATOMS: atom_id res chain seq x y z
N MET A 1 12.23 -13.11 27.80
CA MET A 1 10.84 -13.44 27.44
C MET A 1 10.93 -14.74 26.68
N ASP A 2 10.05 -15.71 26.89
CA ASP A 2 10.03 -16.92 26.05
C ASP A 2 9.53 -16.55 24.65
N THR A 3 10.40 -16.69 23.64
CA THR A 3 10.13 -16.30 22.24
C THR A 3 8.99 -17.11 21.64
N TYR A 4 8.98 -18.43 21.88
CA TYR A 4 7.96 -19.32 21.33
C TYR A 4 6.58 -19.05 21.91
N ALA A 5 6.48 -18.87 23.23
CA ALA A 5 5.25 -18.52 23.92
C ALA A 5 4.74 -17.14 23.50
N ALA A 6 5.63 -16.16 23.31
CA ALA A 6 5.27 -14.83 22.82
C ALA A 6 4.73 -14.90 21.38
N LEU A 7 5.44 -15.57 20.47
CA LEU A 7 5.01 -15.77 19.10
C LEU A 7 3.65 -16.49 19.03
N SER A 8 3.48 -17.56 19.82
CA SER A 8 2.28 -18.40 19.80
C SER A 8 1.00 -17.69 20.29
N LYS A 9 1.13 -16.60 21.03
CA LYS A 9 -0.02 -15.76 21.43
C LYS A 9 -0.54 -14.91 20.27
N LEU A 10 0.34 -14.52 19.34
CA LEU A 10 0.00 -13.65 18.23
C LEU A 10 -0.96 -14.35 17.26
N SER A 11 -2.00 -13.64 16.82
CA SER A 11 -3.00 -14.18 15.88
C SER A 11 -2.37 -14.71 14.59
N ILE A 12 -1.34 -14.03 14.08
CA ILE A 12 -0.58 -14.41 12.89
C ILE A 12 0.07 -15.80 12.99
N ALA A 13 0.49 -16.21 14.18
CA ALA A 13 1.19 -17.46 14.40
C ALA A 13 0.24 -18.66 14.58
N ARG A 14 -1.06 -18.42 14.82
CA ARG A 14 -2.05 -19.49 15.04
C ARG A 14 -2.29 -20.35 13.80
N MET A 15 -2.10 -19.78 12.61
CA MET A 15 -2.23 -20.49 11.33
C MET A 15 -0.94 -21.22 10.91
N VAL A 16 0.14 -21.04 11.66
CA VAL A 16 1.44 -21.66 11.39
C VAL A 16 1.55 -22.95 12.21
N SER A 17 2.18 -24.01 11.69
CA SER A 17 2.38 -25.24 12.46
C SER A 17 3.28 -25.02 13.67
N GLU A 18 3.14 -25.84 14.72
CA GLU A 18 4.05 -25.77 15.88
C GLU A 18 5.51 -25.89 15.48
N ARG A 19 5.82 -26.82 14.55
CA ARG A 19 7.16 -26.99 13.98
C ARG A 19 7.72 -25.68 13.44
N HIS A 20 6.96 -24.98 12.60
CA HIS A 20 7.41 -23.72 12.00
C HIS A 20 7.51 -22.59 13.03
N ARG A 21 6.62 -22.53 14.02
CA ARG A 21 6.73 -21.57 15.14
C ARG A 21 7.97 -21.79 15.97
N ARG A 22 8.28 -23.04 16.35
CA ARG A 22 9.49 -23.39 17.11
C ARG A 22 10.74 -23.04 16.33
N GLN A 23 10.82 -23.49 15.08
CA GLN A 23 11.95 -23.18 14.20
C GLN A 23 12.19 -21.67 14.11
N ALA A 24 11.16 -20.86 13.84
CA ALA A 24 11.32 -19.41 13.77
C ALA A 24 11.75 -18.77 15.10
N SER A 25 11.22 -19.27 16.22
CA SER A 25 11.55 -18.77 17.56
C SER A 25 13.00 -19.08 17.96
N GLU A 26 13.56 -20.18 17.48
CA GLU A 26 14.91 -20.64 17.82
C GLU A 26 16.00 -20.00 16.96
N ILE A 27 15.73 -19.79 15.66
CA ILE A 27 16.78 -19.44 14.70
C ILE A 27 16.69 -18.03 14.12
N ALA A 28 15.57 -17.33 14.28
CA ALA A 28 15.32 -16.10 13.54
C ALA A 28 14.75 -14.94 14.38
N LEU A 29 14.00 -15.23 15.45
CA LEU A 29 13.33 -14.19 16.25
C LEU A 29 14.12 -13.85 17.52
N THR A 30 14.48 -12.58 17.67
CA THR A 30 15.19 -12.08 18.85
C THR A 30 14.21 -11.39 19.82
N PRO A 31 14.08 -11.84 21.08
CA PRO A 31 13.21 -11.19 22.06
C PRO A 31 13.83 -9.88 22.56
N TYR A 32 13.03 -8.82 22.56
CA TYR A 32 13.47 -7.48 22.99
C TYR A 32 12.51 -6.88 24.01
N ARG A 33 13.05 -6.23 25.05
CA ARG A 33 12.29 -5.53 26.09
C ARG A 33 12.76 -4.09 26.14
N VAL A 34 11.82 -3.17 26.28
CA VAL A 34 12.12 -1.74 26.27
C VAL A 34 11.18 -0.99 27.23
N GLY A 35 11.69 0.06 27.86
CA GLY A 35 10.92 0.94 28.74
C GLY A 35 9.94 1.83 27.98
N ALA A 36 9.16 2.62 28.72
CA ALA A 36 8.30 3.67 28.14
C ALA A 36 9.13 4.91 27.79
N GLY A 37 8.73 5.64 26.74
CA GLY A 37 9.39 6.86 26.27
C GLY A 37 10.59 6.63 25.35
N GLU A 38 10.96 5.39 25.10
CA GLU A 38 12.14 5.00 24.31
C GLU A 38 11.86 5.10 22.81
N THR A 39 12.80 5.66 22.06
CA THR A 39 12.72 5.74 20.60
C THR A 39 13.33 4.47 20.00
N LEU A 40 12.52 3.73 19.25
CA LEU A 40 12.93 2.46 18.66
C LEU A 40 13.38 2.60 17.20
N LEU A 41 12.67 3.41 16.43
CA LEU A 41 12.94 3.67 15.02
C LEU A 41 12.96 5.19 14.82
N VAL A 42 13.85 5.70 13.97
CA VAL A 42 13.89 7.11 13.61
C VAL A 42 13.63 7.27 12.12
N GLU A 43 12.76 8.21 11.75
CA GLU A 43 12.46 8.51 10.35
C GLU A 43 13.72 8.86 9.56
N GLY A 44 13.86 8.26 8.37
CA GLY A 44 14.98 8.50 7.47
C GLY A 44 16.21 7.61 7.69
N GLU A 45 16.31 6.90 8.82
CA GLU A 45 17.41 5.97 9.07
C GLU A 45 17.30 4.70 8.21
N ASP A 46 18.47 4.15 7.86
CA ASP A 46 18.60 2.88 7.16
C ASP A 46 18.68 1.75 8.21
N ASP A 47 17.57 1.02 8.37
CA ASP A 47 17.48 -0.15 9.27
C ASP A 47 16.34 -1.05 8.77
N ASP A 48 16.67 -2.30 8.45
CA ASP A 48 15.75 -3.26 7.87
C ASP A 48 15.15 -4.24 8.89
N THR A 49 15.22 -3.94 10.19
CA THR A 49 14.60 -4.75 11.24
C THR A 49 13.09 -4.52 11.28
N MET A 50 12.28 -5.58 11.28
CA MET A 50 10.87 -5.52 11.68
C MET A 50 10.69 -5.97 13.13
N MET A 51 9.61 -5.48 13.75
CA MET A 51 9.25 -5.84 15.13
C MET A 51 7.81 -6.33 15.19
N LEU A 52 7.58 -7.43 15.89
CA LEU A 52 6.25 -7.89 16.28
C LEU A 52 5.97 -7.41 17.69
N VAL A 53 4.86 -6.69 17.89
CA VAL A 53 4.46 -6.20 19.21
C VAL A 53 3.76 -7.32 19.97
N CYS A 54 4.37 -7.82 21.04
CA CYS A 54 3.80 -8.85 21.91
C CYS A 54 3.09 -8.26 23.12
N GLU A 55 3.51 -7.09 23.59
CA GLU A 55 2.92 -6.38 24.73
C GLU A 55 3.33 -4.92 24.67
N GLY A 56 2.44 -4.03 25.12
CA GLY A 56 2.68 -2.60 25.21
C GLY A 56 2.04 -1.79 24.09
N GLU A 57 2.24 -0.47 24.15
CA GLU A 57 1.68 0.52 23.24
C GLU A 57 2.80 1.43 22.72
N LEU A 58 2.74 1.75 21.43
CA LEU A 58 3.71 2.59 20.74
C LEU A 58 2.99 3.64 19.91
N GLU A 59 3.63 4.78 19.70
CA GLU A 59 3.17 5.81 18.78
C GLU A 59 4.07 5.88 17.55
N VAL A 60 3.46 6.19 16.40
CA VAL A 60 4.13 6.42 15.13
C VAL A 60 4.05 7.90 14.81
N LEU A 61 5.22 8.52 14.60
CA LEU A 61 5.41 9.94 14.40
C LEU A 61 6.00 10.19 13.01
N VAL A 62 5.52 11.21 12.30
CA VAL A 62 6.01 11.60 10.97
C VAL A 62 6.26 13.10 10.92
N GLY A 63 7.30 13.49 10.21
CA GLY A 63 7.61 14.88 9.86
C GLY A 63 8.24 15.69 10.99
N ASP A 64 8.49 16.96 10.71
CA ASP A 64 9.07 17.94 11.63
C ASP A 64 8.26 19.26 11.58
N PRO A 65 7.57 19.67 12.66
CA PRO A 65 7.52 19.03 13.98
C PRO A 65 6.77 17.68 13.97
N PRO A 66 7.15 16.72 14.84
CA PRO A 66 6.63 15.36 14.81
C PRO A 66 5.11 15.30 15.05
N MET A 67 4.40 14.66 14.13
CA MET A 67 2.97 14.40 14.20
C MET A 67 2.68 12.93 14.45
N ARG A 68 1.92 12.62 15.51
CA ARG A 68 1.38 11.26 15.71
C ARG A 68 0.35 10.93 14.64
N VAL A 69 0.66 9.93 13.81
CA VAL A 69 -0.21 9.42 12.74
C VAL A 69 -0.91 8.13 13.12
N ALA A 70 -0.37 7.37 14.09
CA ALA A 70 -1.00 6.14 14.57
C ALA A 70 -0.54 5.78 16.00
N THR A 71 -1.35 4.96 16.67
CA THR A 71 -0.96 4.21 17.87
C THR A 71 -1.01 2.72 17.53
N ILE A 72 0.02 1.99 17.93
CA ILE A 72 0.24 0.57 17.61
C ILE A 72 0.27 -0.23 18.92
N THR A 73 -0.45 -1.35 18.93
CA THR A 73 -0.62 -2.21 20.11
C THR A 73 -0.29 -3.67 19.78
N GLU A 74 -0.48 -4.57 20.74
CA GLU A 74 -0.24 -6.02 20.61
C GLU A 74 -0.79 -6.62 19.30
N GLY A 75 -0.03 -7.54 18.71
CA GLY A 75 -0.39 -8.25 17.48
C GLY A 75 -0.07 -7.50 16.18
N ARG A 76 0.49 -6.29 16.28
CA ARG A 76 0.86 -5.47 15.12
C ARG A 76 2.34 -5.61 14.76
N LEU A 77 2.64 -5.26 13.51
CA LEU A 77 3.99 -5.21 12.95
C LEU A 77 4.46 -3.75 12.90
N LEU A 78 5.76 -3.55 13.12
CA LEU A 78 6.47 -2.28 12.98
C LEU A 78 7.73 -2.49 12.14
N GLY A 79 8.19 -1.43 11.48
CA GLY A 79 9.41 -1.48 10.67
C GLY A 79 9.31 -2.39 9.44
N GLU A 80 8.11 -2.90 9.14
CA GLU A 80 7.85 -3.83 8.05
C GLU A 80 8.23 -3.21 6.70
N MET A 81 7.98 -1.91 6.53
CA MET A 81 8.30 -1.17 5.31
C MET A 81 9.78 -1.25 4.97
N ALA A 82 10.66 -1.08 5.95
CA ALA A 82 12.09 -1.09 5.68
C ALA A 82 12.58 -2.50 5.32
N LEU A 83 12.09 -3.52 6.03
CA LEU A 83 12.42 -4.92 5.77
C LEU A 83 11.95 -5.37 4.37
N PHE A 84 10.70 -5.09 4.01
CA PHE A 84 10.07 -5.62 2.81
C PHE A 84 10.07 -4.65 1.62
N SER A 85 10.50 -3.39 1.75
CA SER A 85 10.72 -2.49 0.60
C SER A 85 12.15 -2.60 0.06
N LYS A 86 12.45 -1.91 -1.05
CA LYS A 86 13.79 -1.95 -1.69
C LYS A 86 14.81 -1.06 -0.99
N HIS A 87 14.36 -0.06 -0.24
CA HIS A 87 15.23 1.04 0.20
C HIS A 87 15.71 0.94 1.64
N GLY A 88 15.15 0.04 2.47
CA GLY A 88 15.60 -0.14 3.85
C GLY A 88 15.39 1.07 4.77
N ARG A 89 14.71 2.13 4.30
CA ARG A 89 14.53 3.38 5.04
C ARG A 89 13.30 3.38 5.93
N ARG A 90 13.46 3.90 7.14
CA ARG A 90 12.36 4.17 8.06
C ARG A 90 11.48 5.31 7.52
N SER A 91 10.19 5.04 7.39
CA SER A 91 9.19 6.01 6.90
C SER A 91 8.56 6.86 8.00
N ALA A 92 8.88 6.58 9.26
CA ALA A 92 8.35 7.22 10.44
C ALA A 92 9.24 6.93 11.65
N THR A 93 9.19 7.81 12.64
CA THR A 93 9.76 7.59 13.97
C THR A 93 8.78 6.78 14.83
N VAL A 94 9.26 5.87 15.66
CA VAL A 94 8.43 5.06 16.57
C VAL A 94 8.95 5.17 17.98
N ARG A 95 8.06 5.51 18.92
CA ARG A 95 8.36 5.67 20.35
C ARG A 95 7.41 4.84 21.21
N THR A 96 7.90 4.29 22.31
CA THR A 96 7.07 3.54 23.25
C THR A 96 6.26 4.47 24.15
N LEU A 97 4.99 4.17 24.35
CA LEU A 97 4.12 4.86 25.32
C LEU A 97 4.09 4.12 26.66
N THR A 98 4.21 2.79 26.61
CA THR A 98 4.28 1.91 27.78
C THR A 98 5.50 0.97 27.65
N PRO A 99 5.93 0.28 28.72
CA PRO A 99 6.94 -0.76 28.60
C PRO A 99 6.50 -1.82 27.59
N CYS A 100 7.35 -2.14 26.63
CA CYS A 100 7.01 -3.04 25.52
C CYS A 100 7.82 -4.34 25.54
N LYS A 101 7.21 -5.40 25.01
CA LYS A 101 7.86 -6.67 24.69
C LYS A 101 7.70 -6.94 23.20
N LEU A 102 8.82 -7.11 22.51
CA LEU A 102 8.87 -7.21 21.06
C LEU A 102 9.60 -8.49 20.63
N LEU A 103 9.28 -8.98 19.44
CA LEU A 103 10.12 -9.94 18.71
C LEU A 103 10.70 -9.24 17.49
N LEU A 104 12.03 -9.23 17.39
CA LEU A 104 12.75 -8.62 16.28
C LEU A 104 13.04 -9.67 15.20
N LEU A 105 12.95 -9.25 13.94
CA LEU A 105 13.33 -10.03 12.77
C LEU A 105 14.02 -9.11 11.77
N ASP A 106 15.29 -9.37 11.47
CA ASP A 106 16.04 -8.66 10.43
C ASP A 106 15.94 -9.36 9.05
N ARG A 107 16.52 -8.74 8.02
CA ARG A 107 16.51 -9.26 6.65
C ARG A 107 17.21 -10.60 6.50
N GLY A 108 18.34 -10.80 7.19
CA GLY A 108 19.10 -12.05 7.10
C GLY A 108 18.29 -13.21 7.66
N ASN A 109 17.70 -13.02 8.83
CA ASN A 109 16.87 -14.01 9.50
C ASN A 109 15.56 -14.29 8.75
N LEU A 110 14.95 -13.27 8.13
CA LEU A 110 13.81 -13.47 7.23
C LEU A 110 14.19 -14.37 6.04
N GLU A 111 15.36 -14.14 5.44
CA GLU A 111 15.84 -14.92 4.29
C GLU A 111 16.16 -16.37 4.67
N VAL A 112 16.72 -16.60 5.86
CA VAL A 112 16.90 -17.96 6.41
C VAL A 112 15.55 -18.68 6.52
N LEU A 113 14.53 -18.03 7.08
CA LEU A 113 13.19 -18.64 7.17
C LEU A 113 12.59 -18.93 5.79
N ARG A 114 12.83 -18.05 4.81
CA ARG A 114 12.35 -18.21 3.44
C ARG A 114 13.00 -19.43 2.77
N GLN A 115 14.32 -19.58 2.89
CA GLN A 115 15.07 -20.72 2.35
C GLN A 115 14.65 -22.05 2.97
N LEU A 116 14.29 -22.03 4.26
CA LEU A 116 13.77 -23.20 4.97
C LEU A 116 12.30 -23.51 4.66
N GLY A 117 11.64 -22.71 3.81
CA GLY A 117 10.23 -22.88 3.46
C GLY A 117 9.29 -22.67 4.66
N ASN A 118 9.70 -21.87 5.64
CA ASN A 118 8.94 -21.68 6.86
C ASN A 118 7.65 -20.88 6.58
N ALA A 119 6.49 -21.44 6.94
CA ALA A 119 5.19 -20.85 6.66
C ALA A 119 4.92 -19.51 7.38
N LEU A 120 5.77 -19.11 8.34
CA LEU A 120 5.66 -17.80 8.97
C LEU A 120 5.94 -16.65 7.99
N VAL A 121 6.82 -16.85 7.00
CA VAL A 121 7.20 -15.81 6.03
C VAL A 121 6.00 -15.28 5.22
N PRO A 122 5.23 -16.11 4.48
CA PRO A 122 4.07 -15.62 3.73
C PRO A 122 2.99 -15.01 4.65
N MET A 123 2.89 -15.47 5.90
CA MET A 123 1.98 -14.89 6.90
C MET A 123 2.42 -13.48 7.32
N LEU A 124 3.72 -13.28 7.55
CA LEU A 124 4.31 -11.97 7.85
C LEU A 124 4.13 -11.01 6.67
N GLU A 125 4.45 -11.45 5.46
CA GLU A 125 4.27 -10.66 4.23
C GLU A 125 2.81 -10.23 4.06
N SER A 126 1.87 -11.16 4.18
CA SER A 126 0.43 -10.88 4.05
C SER A 126 -0.08 -9.94 5.14
N THR A 127 0.42 -10.08 6.38
CA THR A 127 0.07 -9.19 7.48
C THR A 127 0.67 -7.80 7.30
N ALA A 128 1.89 -7.71 6.79
CA ALA A 128 2.53 -6.45 6.46
C ALA A 128 1.78 -5.72 5.34
N LEU A 129 1.38 -6.42 4.26
CA LEU A 129 0.53 -5.86 3.20
C LEU A 129 -0.78 -5.28 3.74
N ARG A 130 -1.48 -6.03 4.60
CA ARG A 130 -2.71 -5.55 5.26
C ARG A 130 -2.45 -4.34 6.16
N SER A 131 -1.32 -4.32 6.86
CA SER A 131 -0.90 -3.18 7.70
C SER A 131 -0.71 -1.92 6.86
N LEU A 132 0.03 -2.01 5.75
CA LEU A 132 0.25 -0.88 4.85
C LEU A 132 -1.04 -0.37 4.23
N GLY A 133 -1.91 -1.26 3.74
CA GLY A 133 -3.20 -0.87 3.15
C GLY A 133 -4.09 -0.13 4.16
N ARG A 134 -4.12 -0.57 5.42
CA ARG A 134 -4.83 0.14 6.49
C ARG A 134 -4.22 1.51 6.78
N ARG A 135 -2.89 1.57 6.98
CA ARG A 135 -2.17 2.82 7.29
C ARG A 135 -2.32 3.85 6.18
N LEU A 136 -2.24 3.43 4.92
CA LEU A 136 -2.45 4.33 3.78
C LEU A 136 -3.86 4.91 3.79
N ARG A 137 -4.89 4.09 4.01
CA ARG A 137 -6.27 4.61 4.15
C ARG A 137 -6.41 5.63 5.28
N GLU A 138 -5.80 5.36 6.44
CA GLU A 138 -5.84 6.27 7.60
C GLU A 138 -5.15 7.61 7.29
N VAL A 139 -3.95 7.57 6.70
CA VAL A 139 -3.19 8.78 6.34
C VAL A 139 -3.90 9.56 5.23
N ASP A 140 -4.40 8.87 4.21
CA ASP A 140 -5.22 9.47 3.18
C ASP A 140 -6.40 10.22 3.83
N ALA A 141 -7.16 9.60 4.73
CA ALA A 141 -8.28 10.26 5.42
C ALA A 141 -7.86 11.56 6.14
N LEU A 142 -6.66 11.59 6.74
CA LEU A 142 -6.10 12.80 7.33
C LEU A 142 -5.72 13.86 6.28
N ILE A 143 -5.17 13.47 5.12
CA ILE A 143 -4.88 14.41 4.03
C ILE A 143 -6.16 15.06 3.53
N ALA A 144 -7.21 14.26 3.30
CA ALA A 144 -8.49 14.78 2.80
C ALA A 144 -9.15 15.75 3.78
N SER A 145 -9.02 15.54 5.10
CA SER A 145 -9.59 16.46 6.10
C SER A 145 -8.82 17.77 6.24
N LEU A 146 -7.56 17.81 5.80
CA LEU A 146 -6.71 19.00 5.82
C LEU A 146 -6.65 19.75 4.48
N ALA A 147 -6.94 19.07 3.37
CA ALA A 147 -6.92 19.67 2.04
C ALA A 147 -8.21 20.43 1.73
N GLU A 148 -8.10 21.55 1.01
CA GLU A 148 -9.25 22.23 0.43
C GLU A 148 -9.66 21.50 -0.86
N GLY A 149 -10.86 20.92 -0.87
CA GLY A 149 -11.40 20.27 -2.06
C GLY A 149 -12.06 21.23 -3.03
N GLN A 150 -12.00 20.90 -4.32
CA GLN A 150 -12.82 21.53 -5.36
C GLN A 150 -13.98 20.59 -5.71
N PRO A 151 -15.11 21.08 -6.23
CA PRO A 151 -16.11 20.19 -6.79
C PRO A 151 -15.43 19.22 -7.76
N LEU A 152 -15.73 17.91 -7.67
CA LEU A 152 -15.44 17.05 -8.82
C LEU A 152 -16.20 17.73 -9.96
N GLN A 153 -15.50 18.18 -11.00
CA GLN A 153 -16.19 18.64 -12.19
C GLN A 153 -16.92 17.43 -12.76
N ALA A 154 -18.16 17.23 -12.31
CA ALA A 154 -19.15 16.59 -13.13
C ALA A 154 -19.11 17.35 -14.45
N PRO A 155 -19.17 16.69 -15.62
CA PRO A 155 -19.52 17.41 -16.84
C PRO A 155 -20.75 18.27 -16.51
N ASP A 156 -20.57 19.60 -16.55
CA ASP A 156 -21.44 20.57 -15.86
C ASP A 156 -22.93 20.28 -16.15
N PRO A 157 -23.89 20.42 -15.21
CA PRO A 157 -25.26 19.95 -15.42
C PRO A 157 -25.98 20.57 -16.65
N GLY A 158 -25.64 21.82 -17.00
CA GLY A 158 -26.06 22.47 -18.26
C GLY A 158 -25.10 22.19 -19.42
N MET A 159 -23.85 21.90 -19.10
CA MET A 159 -22.86 21.32 -20.00
C MET A 159 -23.19 19.86 -20.34
N LEU A 160 -23.99 19.07 -19.62
CA LEU A 160 -24.37 17.70 -19.99
C LEU A 160 -25.32 17.75 -21.19
N SER A 161 -26.21 18.76 -21.26
CA SER A 161 -27.03 19.03 -22.44
C SER A 161 -26.20 19.58 -23.61
N ARG A 162 -25.27 20.50 -23.36
CA ARG A 162 -24.38 21.05 -24.41
C ARG A 162 -23.27 20.07 -24.83
N LEU A 163 -22.85 19.19 -23.94
CA LEU A 163 -21.95 18.05 -24.15
C LEU A 163 -22.70 16.94 -24.84
N MET A 164 -23.98 16.68 -24.58
CA MET A 164 -24.73 15.71 -25.39
C MET A 164 -24.90 16.21 -26.83
N ASP A 165 -24.91 17.53 -27.07
CA ASP A 165 -24.83 18.11 -28.42
C ASP A 165 -23.37 18.21 -28.95
N LEU A 166 -22.35 18.38 -28.12
CA LEU A 166 -20.93 18.34 -28.52
C LEU A 166 -20.36 16.91 -28.66
N PHE A 167 -20.88 15.92 -27.94
CA PHE A 167 -20.59 14.47 -28.03
C PHE A 167 -21.29 13.83 -29.22
N LYS A 168 -22.26 14.54 -29.84
CA LYS A 168 -22.64 14.28 -31.24
C LYS A 168 -21.58 14.77 -32.24
N THR A 169 -20.61 15.59 -31.83
CA THR A 169 -19.58 16.17 -32.72
C THR A 169 -18.13 15.74 -32.43
N LYS A 170 -17.81 15.18 -31.26
CA LYS A 170 -16.53 14.49 -31.01
C LYS A 170 -16.74 13.17 -30.26
N ALA A 171 -16.58 12.06 -30.99
CA ALA A 171 -16.72 10.70 -30.46
C ALA A 171 -15.72 10.46 -29.29
N PRO A 172 -16.10 9.65 -28.27
CA PRO A 172 -15.17 9.25 -27.21
C PRO A 172 -13.92 8.63 -27.85
N GLU A 173 -12.76 9.18 -27.53
CA GLU A 173 -11.51 8.74 -28.14
C GLU A 173 -11.24 7.28 -27.71
N PRO A 174 -11.26 6.33 -28.66
CA PRO A 174 -11.06 4.94 -28.33
C PRO A 174 -9.60 4.74 -27.87
N PRO A 175 -9.32 3.70 -27.07
CA PRO A 175 -7.95 3.34 -26.75
C PRO A 175 -7.18 2.95 -28.03
N PRO A 176 -5.84 2.92 -27.96
CA PRO A 176 -5.02 2.36 -29.04
C PRO A 176 -5.53 0.97 -29.46
N PRO A 177 -5.50 0.61 -30.76
CA PRO A 177 -6.23 -0.53 -31.31
C PRO A 177 -5.78 -1.89 -30.78
N ALA A 178 -4.54 -2.01 -30.28
CA ALA A 178 -4.03 -3.24 -29.68
C ALA A 178 -3.55 -2.98 -28.25
N PRO A 179 -3.81 -3.91 -27.30
CA PRO A 179 -3.24 -3.84 -25.97
C PRO A 179 -1.70 -3.97 -26.04
N PRO A 180 -0.95 -3.21 -25.24
CA PRO A 180 0.48 -3.44 -25.07
C PRO A 180 0.75 -4.86 -24.53
N ASP A 181 1.92 -5.42 -24.83
CA ASP A 181 2.36 -6.70 -24.26
C ASP A 181 2.43 -6.62 -22.72
N PRO A 182 1.62 -7.42 -21.99
CA PRO A 182 1.61 -7.41 -20.53
C PRO A 182 2.98 -7.69 -19.92
N VAL A 183 3.80 -8.55 -20.54
CA VAL A 183 5.15 -8.87 -20.03
C VAL A 183 6.06 -7.64 -20.11
N ALA A 184 6.07 -6.95 -21.26
CA ALA A 184 6.83 -5.72 -21.45
C ALA A 184 6.42 -4.63 -20.44
N ILE A 185 5.11 -4.43 -20.26
CA ILE A 185 4.58 -3.44 -19.30
C ILE A 185 4.99 -3.78 -17.87
N LEU A 186 4.80 -5.02 -17.41
CA LEU A 186 5.19 -5.40 -16.06
C LEU A 186 6.70 -5.29 -15.87
N ARG A 187 7.53 -5.65 -16.85
CA ARG A 187 8.99 -5.50 -16.73
C ARG A 187 9.45 -4.05 -16.64
N ALA A 188 8.75 -3.13 -17.29
CA ALA A 188 9.05 -1.70 -17.26
C ALA A 188 8.48 -0.99 -16.01
N ALA A 189 7.49 -1.59 -15.34
CA ALA A 189 6.82 -1.00 -14.20
C ALA A 189 7.75 -0.94 -12.96
N PRO A 190 7.85 0.22 -12.26
CA PRO A 190 8.75 0.38 -11.11
C PRO A 190 8.53 -0.65 -9.98
N SER A 191 7.29 -0.99 -9.70
CA SER A 191 6.91 -1.99 -8.67
C SER A 191 7.39 -3.41 -9.00
N PHE A 192 7.78 -3.68 -10.24
CA PHE A 192 8.26 -4.98 -10.71
C PHE A 192 9.75 -5.00 -11.05
N ALA A 193 10.44 -3.85 -10.94
CA ALA A 193 11.86 -3.75 -11.24
C ALA A 193 12.69 -4.66 -10.31
N GLY A 194 13.59 -5.46 -10.87
CA GLY A 194 14.46 -6.36 -10.11
C GLY A 194 13.79 -7.63 -9.56
N LEU A 195 12.54 -7.91 -9.94
CA LEU A 195 11.85 -9.17 -9.60
C LEU A 195 12.18 -10.29 -10.58
N ASP A 196 12.02 -11.56 -10.17
CA ASP A 196 12.31 -12.74 -11.01
C ASP A 196 11.50 -12.67 -12.32
N ALA A 197 12.21 -12.61 -13.44
CA ALA A 197 11.62 -12.45 -14.77
C ALA A 197 10.67 -13.60 -15.15
N ARG A 198 10.89 -14.82 -14.65
CA ARG A 198 9.98 -15.96 -14.85
C ARG A 198 8.69 -15.75 -14.08
N GLY A 199 8.78 -15.26 -12.84
CA GLY A 199 7.62 -14.90 -12.04
C GLY A 199 6.81 -13.75 -12.65
N VAL A 200 7.49 -12.72 -13.17
CA VAL A 200 6.84 -11.61 -13.89
C VAL A 200 6.12 -12.11 -15.15
N THR A 201 6.78 -12.97 -15.93
CA THR A 201 6.18 -13.54 -17.15
C THR A 201 4.97 -14.42 -16.80
N ALA A 202 5.09 -15.28 -15.78
CA ALA A 202 3.99 -16.12 -15.31
C ALA A 202 2.82 -15.30 -14.78
N LEU A 203 3.08 -14.21 -14.03
CA LEU A 203 2.02 -13.32 -13.54
C LEU A 203 1.34 -12.60 -14.70
N ALA A 204 2.10 -12.07 -15.67
CA ALA A 204 1.58 -11.37 -16.84
C ALA A 204 0.58 -12.22 -17.64
N GLN A 205 0.84 -13.52 -17.77
CA GLN A 205 -0.06 -14.47 -18.44
C GLN A 205 -1.39 -14.68 -17.70
N LEU A 206 -1.48 -14.32 -16.42
CA LEU A 206 -2.70 -14.40 -15.61
C LEU A 206 -3.50 -13.09 -15.62
N LEU A 207 -2.97 -12.01 -16.20
CA LEU A 207 -3.63 -10.70 -16.23
C LEU A 207 -4.35 -10.47 -17.56
N THR A 208 -5.53 -9.86 -17.50
CA THR A 208 -6.31 -9.51 -18.68
C THR A 208 -6.16 -8.02 -19.00
N PRO A 209 -5.80 -7.65 -20.25
CA PRO A 209 -5.88 -6.28 -20.71
C PRO A 209 -7.34 -5.79 -20.74
N MET A 210 -7.55 -4.58 -20.23
CA MET A 210 -8.85 -3.92 -20.15
C MET A 210 -8.73 -2.52 -20.81
N PRO A 211 -9.49 -2.25 -21.89
CA PRO A 211 -9.50 -0.93 -22.52
C PRO A 211 -10.20 0.11 -21.63
N VAL A 212 -9.74 1.36 -21.70
CA VAL A 212 -10.39 2.52 -21.06
C VAL A 212 -10.48 3.71 -22.01
N THR A 213 -11.62 4.40 -22.03
CA THR A 213 -11.80 5.65 -22.79
C THR A 213 -11.56 6.87 -21.90
N ALA A 214 -11.24 8.03 -22.49
CA ALA A 214 -11.17 9.28 -21.73
C ALA A 214 -12.51 9.58 -21.03
N GLY A 215 -12.43 10.07 -19.79
CA GLY A 215 -13.56 10.32 -18.89
C GLY A 215 -14.16 9.08 -18.24
N GLN A 216 -13.69 7.86 -18.56
CA GLN A 216 -14.24 6.64 -17.97
C GLN A 216 -13.88 6.54 -16.49
N GLU A 217 -14.90 6.40 -15.64
CA GLU A 217 -14.72 6.02 -14.24
C GLU A 217 -14.28 4.56 -14.16
N ILE A 218 -13.09 4.33 -13.59
CA ILE A 218 -12.50 3.01 -13.42
C ILE A 218 -12.91 2.44 -12.05
N THR A 219 -12.91 3.28 -11.02
CA THR A 219 -13.35 2.94 -9.65
C THR A 219 -14.06 4.12 -9.02
N ARG A 220 -14.96 3.84 -8.07
CA ARG A 220 -15.64 4.86 -7.27
C ARG A 220 -15.36 4.68 -5.78
N GLU A 221 -15.00 5.77 -5.10
CA GLU A 221 -14.82 5.78 -3.65
C GLU A 221 -16.07 5.25 -2.91
N GLY A 222 -15.86 4.52 -1.82
CA GLY A 222 -16.95 4.00 -0.99
C GLY A 222 -17.62 2.74 -1.54
N ILE A 223 -17.44 2.42 -2.83
CA ILE A 223 -18.00 1.20 -3.42
C ILE A 223 -17.09 -0.01 -3.16
N VAL A 224 -17.71 -1.17 -2.93
CA VAL A 224 -17.03 -2.47 -2.89
C VAL A 224 -16.71 -2.91 -4.31
N ASP A 225 -15.45 -3.17 -4.58
CA ASP A 225 -15.01 -3.56 -5.92
C ASP A 225 -13.84 -4.55 -5.85
N GLU A 226 -13.65 -5.28 -6.95
CA GLU A 226 -12.81 -6.46 -7.04
C GLU A 226 -11.63 -6.25 -7.99
N GLY A 227 -10.47 -5.99 -7.41
CA GLY A 227 -9.18 -6.07 -8.08
C GLY A 227 -8.32 -4.82 -7.96
N ALA A 228 -7.09 -4.92 -8.45
CA ALA A 228 -6.17 -3.81 -8.68
C ALA A 228 -5.87 -3.70 -10.18
N PHE A 229 -5.19 -2.64 -10.57
CA PHE A 229 -4.90 -2.35 -11.96
C PHE A 229 -3.47 -1.85 -12.12
N VAL A 230 -2.81 -2.25 -13.20
CA VAL A 230 -1.58 -1.61 -13.68
C VAL A 230 -1.93 -0.79 -14.91
N VAL A 231 -1.54 0.49 -14.95
CA VAL A 231 -1.70 1.32 -16.15
C VAL A 231 -0.72 0.81 -17.21
N ALA A 232 -1.22 0.26 -18.32
CA ALA A 232 -0.39 -0.18 -19.44
C ALA A 232 -0.14 0.96 -20.45
N SER A 233 -1.14 1.83 -20.65
CA SER A 233 -1.04 3.06 -21.44
C SER A 233 -2.12 4.05 -21.00
N GLY A 234 -2.00 5.32 -21.39
CA GLY A 234 -2.92 6.37 -21.00
C GLY A 234 -2.54 7.03 -19.66
N GLN A 235 -3.53 7.63 -19.00
CA GLN A 235 -3.36 8.35 -17.73
C GLN A 235 -4.63 8.23 -16.89
N VAL A 236 -4.47 8.04 -15.58
CA VAL A 236 -5.57 7.92 -14.61
C VAL A 236 -5.39 8.94 -13.50
N ASP A 237 -6.40 9.77 -13.27
CA ASP A 237 -6.43 10.72 -12.17
C ASP A 237 -7.16 10.10 -10.96
N VAL A 238 -6.65 10.35 -9.75
CA VAL A 238 -7.15 9.78 -8.49
C VAL A 238 -7.73 10.89 -7.62
N PHE A 239 -8.99 10.75 -7.22
CA PHE A 239 -9.75 11.72 -6.45
C PHE A 239 -10.24 11.14 -5.14
N ARG A 240 -10.32 11.98 -4.10
CA ARG A 240 -10.95 11.63 -2.82
C ARG A 240 -11.89 12.72 -2.32
N GLU A 241 -13.00 12.32 -1.74
CA GLU A 241 -13.98 13.23 -1.16
C GLU A 241 -13.41 13.92 0.10
N THR A 242 -13.60 15.23 0.17
CA THR A 242 -13.15 16.12 1.27
C THR A 242 -14.33 16.77 1.99
N ALA A 243 -15.46 16.93 1.29
CA ALA A 243 -16.77 17.34 1.78
C ALA A 243 -17.81 16.91 0.73
N PRO A 244 -19.13 16.92 1.03
CA PRO A 244 -20.15 16.60 0.04
C PRO A 244 -19.91 17.34 -1.29
N GLU A 245 -19.82 16.57 -2.38
CA GLU A 245 -19.54 17.03 -3.76
C GLU A 245 -18.13 17.61 -3.99
N ARG A 246 -17.31 17.83 -2.96
CA ARG A 246 -15.94 18.34 -3.07
C ARG A 246 -14.91 17.24 -2.95
N HIS A 247 -14.00 17.21 -3.91
CA HIS A 247 -12.96 16.22 -4.03
C HIS A 247 -11.60 16.88 -4.21
N ALA A 248 -10.57 16.27 -3.65
CA ALA A 248 -9.18 16.62 -3.91
C ALA A 248 -8.59 15.61 -4.91
N ARG A 249 -7.94 16.09 -5.97
CA ARG A 249 -7.09 15.24 -6.82
C ARG A 249 -5.79 14.95 -6.06
N ILE A 250 -5.64 13.72 -5.60
CA ILE A 250 -4.51 13.32 -4.74
C ILE A 250 -3.34 12.71 -5.51
N ALA A 251 -3.57 12.21 -6.73
CA ALA A 251 -2.51 11.63 -7.57
C ALA A 251 -2.89 11.63 -9.06
N VAL A 252 -1.86 11.54 -9.91
CA VAL A 252 -1.95 11.27 -11.35
C VAL A 252 -1.08 10.06 -11.65
N LEU A 253 -1.63 9.06 -12.33
CA LEU A 253 -1.01 7.76 -12.58
C LEU A 253 -0.76 7.58 -14.08
N GLY A 254 0.46 7.18 -14.42
CA GLY A 254 0.89 6.92 -15.80
C GLY A 254 1.29 5.46 -16.01
N PRO A 255 1.79 5.10 -17.21
CA PRO A 255 2.21 3.74 -17.52
C PRO A 255 3.15 3.14 -16.47
N GLY A 256 2.89 1.90 -16.07
CA GLY A 256 3.61 1.18 -15.01
C GLY A 256 3.09 1.43 -13.59
N SER A 257 2.21 2.42 -13.36
CA SER A 257 1.61 2.65 -12.04
C SER A 257 0.63 1.53 -11.66
N LEU A 258 0.83 0.94 -10.48
CA LEU A 258 -0.08 -0.01 -9.85
C LEU A 258 -1.00 0.71 -8.86
N PHE A 259 -2.33 0.56 -9.02
CA PHE A 259 -3.34 1.21 -8.19
C PHE A 259 -4.52 0.29 -7.85
N GLY A 260 -5.36 0.71 -6.91
CA GLY A 260 -6.43 -0.14 -6.35
C GLY A 260 -5.91 -1.22 -5.40
N THR A 261 -4.65 -1.12 -4.96
CA THR A 261 -3.99 -2.07 -4.05
C THR A 261 -4.58 -2.05 -2.66
N VAL A 262 -5.00 -0.89 -2.15
CA VAL A 262 -5.59 -0.76 -0.81
C VAL A 262 -6.82 -1.66 -0.67
N SER A 263 -7.79 -1.58 -1.59
CA SER A 263 -9.00 -2.43 -1.54
C SER A 263 -8.71 -3.89 -1.86
N LEU A 264 -7.66 -4.17 -2.65
CA LEU A 264 -7.18 -5.52 -2.92
C LEU A 264 -6.70 -6.20 -1.63
N VAL A 265 -5.82 -5.54 -0.86
CA VAL A 265 -5.22 -6.13 0.35
C VAL A 265 -6.05 -5.90 1.61
N HIS A 266 -6.87 -4.85 1.66
CA HIS A 266 -7.55 -4.42 2.88
C HIS A 266 -8.95 -3.84 2.62
N GLY A 267 -9.97 -4.34 3.32
CA GLY A 267 -11.27 -3.69 3.47
C GLY A 267 -12.23 -3.69 2.27
N ARG A 268 -11.83 -4.14 1.05
CA ARG A 268 -12.65 -4.27 -0.19
C ARG A 268 -13.33 -2.99 -0.71
N VAL A 269 -13.56 -2.00 0.13
CA VAL A 269 -14.08 -0.68 -0.18
C VAL A 269 -12.98 0.15 -0.85
N ARG A 270 -13.29 0.76 -2.00
CA ARG A 270 -12.40 1.68 -2.70
C ARG A 270 -12.16 2.92 -1.84
N SER A 271 -10.89 3.27 -1.67
CA SER A 271 -10.47 4.45 -0.93
C SER A 271 -10.51 5.75 -1.75
N ALA A 272 -10.72 5.65 -3.06
CA ALA A 272 -10.66 6.77 -3.99
C ALA A 272 -11.46 6.47 -5.27
N THR A 273 -11.90 7.54 -5.92
CA THR A 273 -12.47 7.53 -7.27
C THR A 273 -11.33 7.67 -8.28
N CYS A 274 -11.27 6.82 -9.30
CA CYS A 274 -10.24 6.85 -10.34
C CYS A 274 -10.89 7.05 -11.70
N ILE A 275 -10.43 8.05 -12.46
CA ILE A 275 -10.98 8.40 -13.79
C ILE A 275 -9.85 8.38 -14.82
N ALA A 276 -10.10 7.77 -15.98
CA ALA A 276 -9.17 7.82 -17.10
C ALA A 276 -9.17 9.22 -17.72
N GLU A 277 -8.12 10.01 -17.49
CA GLU A 277 -7.97 11.34 -18.12
C GLU A 277 -7.61 11.19 -19.61
N LYS A 278 -6.77 10.20 -19.94
CA LYS A 278 -6.40 9.84 -21.32
C LYS A 278 -6.82 8.40 -21.61
N PRO A 279 -7.30 8.10 -22.83
CA PRO A 279 -7.69 6.74 -23.19
C PRO A 279 -6.45 5.83 -23.21
N GLY A 280 -6.66 4.53 -23.01
CA GLY A 280 -5.55 3.59 -22.90
C GLY A 280 -5.95 2.19 -22.49
N TRP A 281 -5.01 1.50 -21.86
CA TRP A 281 -5.16 0.10 -21.45
C TRP A 281 -4.71 -0.06 -20.00
N LEU A 282 -5.43 -0.91 -19.27
CA LEU A 282 -5.09 -1.38 -17.94
C LEU A 282 -4.82 -2.89 -17.97
N LEU A 283 -3.94 -3.39 -17.10
CA LEU A 283 -3.88 -4.82 -16.77
C LEU A 283 -4.65 -5.02 -15.46
N LYS A 284 -5.76 -5.75 -15.51
CA LYS A 284 -6.56 -6.04 -14.30
C LYS A 284 -5.93 -7.20 -13.54
N VAL A 285 -5.74 -7.03 -12.23
CA VAL A 285 -5.43 -8.07 -11.25
C VAL A 285 -6.73 -8.39 -10.51
N PRO A 286 -7.44 -9.47 -10.86
CA PRO A 286 -8.71 -9.81 -10.22
C PRO A 286 -8.51 -10.15 -8.75
N ARG A 287 -9.53 -9.87 -7.94
CA ARG A 287 -9.52 -10.21 -6.50
C ARG A 287 -9.31 -11.71 -6.28
N GLY A 288 -10.01 -12.56 -7.02
CA GLY A 288 -9.87 -14.01 -6.92
C GLY A 288 -8.45 -14.50 -7.22
N LEU A 289 -7.75 -13.88 -8.18
CA LEU A 289 -6.35 -14.17 -8.47
C LEU A 289 -5.45 -13.77 -7.29
N TYR A 290 -5.66 -12.59 -6.71
CA TYR A 290 -4.92 -12.18 -5.52
C TYR A 290 -5.18 -13.11 -4.34
N ASP A 291 -6.43 -13.49 -4.06
CA ASP A 291 -6.77 -14.38 -2.95
C ASP A 291 -6.07 -15.75 -3.13
N GLN A 292 -6.02 -16.30 -4.34
CA GLN A 292 -5.29 -17.53 -4.67
C GLN A 292 -3.77 -17.40 -4.47
N LEU A 293 -3.19 -16.26 -4.82
CA LEU A 293 -1.75 -16.05 -4.80
C LEU A 293 -1.25 -15.52 -3.44
N SER A 294 -2.08 -14.85 -2.66
CA SER A 294 -1.65 -14.08 -1.48
C SER A 294 -0.89 -14.92 -0.45
N GLU A 295 -1.25 -16.18 -0.27
CA GLU A 295 -0.60 -17.09 0.68
C GLU A 295 0.23 -18.19 -0.01
N ALA A 296 0.21 -18.25 -1.35
CA ALA A 296 0.95 -19.25 -2.11
C ALA A 296 2.45 -18.92 -2.20
N SER A 297 3.29 -19.96 -2.26
CA SER A 297 4.75 -19.82 -2.41
C SER A 297 5.22 -19.84 -3.87
N THR A 298 4.31 -19.80 -4.85
CA THR A 298 4.66 -19.83 -6.28
C THR A 298 5.38 -18.54 -6.72
N LEU A 299 6.15 -18.60 -7.80
CA LEU A 299 6.82 -17.41 -8.36
C LEU A 299 5.88 -16.24 -8.66
N PRO A 300 4.71 -16.41 -9.35
CA PRO A 300 3.79 -15.29 -9.57
C PRO A 300 3.23 -14.72 -8.26
N ALA A 301 3.05 -15.55 -7.23
CA ALA A 301 2.61 -15.08 -5.92
C ALA A 301 3.65 -14.20 -5.22
N GLN A 302 4.92 -14.62 -5.24
CA GLN A 302 6.03 -13.83 -4.68
C GLN A 302 6.17 -12.49 -5.41
N VAL A 303 6.11 -12.51 -6.75
CA VAL A 303 6.17 -11.30 -7.58
C VAL A 303 4.99 -10.37 -7.31
N LEU A 304 3.76 -10.89 -7.25
CA LEU A 304 2.58 -10.08 -6.97
C LEU A 304 2.63 -9.47 -5.57
N ARG A 305 2.92 -10.26 -4.52
CA ARG A 305 3.07 -9.74 -3.16
C ARG A 305 4.10 -8.63 -3.11
N ARG A 306 5.26 -8.85 -3.74
CA ARG A 306 6.34 -7.87 -3.73
C ARG A 306 5.97 -6.59 -4.46
N ALA A 307 5.35 -6.69 -5.63
CA ALA A 307 4.91 -5.52 -6.39
C ALA A 307 3.83 -4.71 -5.66
N VAL A 308 2.85 -5.39 -5.05
CA VAL A 308 1.83 -4.72 -4.22
C VAL A 308 2.48 -4.09 -2.98
N TYR A 309 3.48 -4.74 -2.39
CA TYR A 309 4.20 -4.22 -1.24
C TYR A 309 4.96 -2.93 -1.56
N ASP A 310 5.75 -2.95 -2.64
CA ASP A 310 6.52 -1.79 -3.09
C ASP A 310 5.56 -0.63 -3.44
N SER A 311 4.47 -0.92 -4.16
CA SER A 311 3.43 0.07 -4.48
C SER A 311 2.78 0.71 -3.24
N LEU A 312 2.33 -0.08 -2.26
CA LEU A 312 1.73 0.45 -1.04
C LEU A 312 2.75 1.23 -0.19
N SER A 313 4.00 0.79 -0.17
CA SER A 313 5.06 1.46 0.59
C SER A 313 5.39 2.83 0.00
N GLU A 314 5.49 2.92 -1.33
CA GLU A 314 5.68 4.17 -2.06
C GLU A 314 4.51 5.12 -1.85
N GLN A 315 3.26 4.64 -2.00
CA GLN A 315 2.06 5.43 -1.78
C GLN A 315 1.99 5.97 -0.35
N LEU A 316 2.25 5.14 0.67
CA LEU A 316 2.26 5.57 2.07
C LEU A 316 3.37 6.58 2.36
N THR A 317 4.54 6.40 1.74
CA THR A 317 5.64 7.38 1.86
C THR A 317 5.25 8.72 1.26
N MET A 318 4.60 8.71 0.08
CA MET A 318 4.11 9.94 -0.55
C MET A 318 3.02 10.61 0.28
N ALA A 319 2.04 9.83 0.75
CA ALA A 319 0.95 10.33 1.60
C ALA A 319 1.49 10.97 2.89
N ASN A 320 2.44 10.32 3.57
CA ASN A 320 3.11 10.87 4.76
C ASN A 320 3.78 12.23 4.48
N ARG A 321 4.45 12.38 3.33
CA ARG A 321 5.07 13.64 2.93
C ARG A 321 4.03 14.73 2.67
N THR A 322 2.98 14.42 1.92
CA THR A 322 1.87 15.34 1.64
C THR A 322 1.21 15.82 2.94
N LEU A 323 0.93 14.89 3.86
CA LEU A 323 0.34 15.21 5.17
C LEU A 323 1.22 16.18 5.96
N SER A 324 2.54 15.92 5.99
CA SER A 324 3.51 16.78 6.67
C SER A 324 3.56 18.20 6.07
N GLN A 325 3.53 18.30 4.74
CA GLN A 325 3.52 19.59 4.02
C GLN A 325 2.25 20.41 4.30
N LEU A 326 1.06 19.79 4.20
CA LEU A 326 -0.21 20.46 4.47
C LEU A 326 -0.25 21.01 5.90
N ARG A 327 0.20 20.23 6.87
CA ARG A 327 0.25 20.65 8.27
C ARG A 327 1.22 21.80 8.51
N SER A 328 2.43 21.74 7.93
CA SER A 328 3.41 22.83 8.06
C SER A 328 2.87 24.16 7.51
N THR A 329 2.15 24.10 6.39
CA THR A 329 1.51 25.27 5.76
C THR A 329 0.41 25.83 6.66
N ALA A 330 -0.46 24.97 7.21
CA ALA A 330 -1.52 25.37 8.13
C ALA A 330 -1.00 25.98 9.44
N LEU A 331 0.14 25.51 9.96
CA LEU A 331 0.78 26.07 11.15
C LEU A 331 1.39 27.45 10.88
N ASN A 332 2.03 27.63 9.71
CA ASN A 332 2.61 28.91 9.32
C ASN A 332 1.55 29.99 9.05
N ALA A 333 0.41 29.61 8.47
CA ALA A 333 -0.71 30.53 8.25
C ALA A 333 -1.38 31.03 9.55
N ARG A 334 -1.18 30.34 10.68
CA ARG A 334 -1.78 30.68 11.99
C ARG A 334 -0.88 31.50 12.91
N ARG A 335 0.36 31.83 12.52
CA ARG A 335 1.20 32.76 13.28
C ARG A 335 0.87 34.20 12.86
N PRO A 336 0.26 35.04 13.72
CA PRO A 336 0.21 36.47 13.46
C PRO A 336 1.65 37.02 13.51
N GLY A 337 1.99 37.87 12.54
CA GLY A 337 3.24 38.65 12.56
C GLY A 337 3.24 39.70 13.66
#